data_AF-A0A3P7LHM2-F1
#
_entry.id   AF-A0A3P7LHM2-F1
#
_cell.length_a   1.000
_cell.length_b   1.000
_cell.length_c   1.000
_cell.angle_alpha   90.00
_cell.angle_beta   90.00
_cell.angle_gamma   90.00
#
_symmetry.space_group_name_H-M   'P 1'
#
loop_
_entity.id
_entity.type
_entity.pdbx_description
1 polymer ?
#
loop_
_entity_poly.entity_id
_entity_poly.type
_entity_poly.pdbx_seq_one_letter_code
_entity_poly.pdbx_strand_id
1 'polypeptide(L)'
;MIEAMIILAAIAFKTLLFFSYHSTDFEVHRNWLAVTYSTPLSQWYEEATSHWTLDYPPLFAAVEWFLAQFASYIDPRMLILSKDPYVSSSVIIFQRCSVIFMELLLIYAVHSLLLSLLGPTTRGNRALRSVAMALFAFNFGLFIVDRILL
;
A
#
# COMPACT_ATOMS: atom_id res chain seq x y z
N MET A 1 -10.88 -19.33 -12.10
CA MET A 1 -10.22 -19.01 -13.39
C MET A 1 -10.38 -17.53 -13.73
N ILE A 2 -11.61 -17.01 -13.91
CA ILE A 2 -11.86 -15.58 -14.22
C ILE A 2 -11.32 -14.64 -13.13
N GLU A 3 -11.60 -14.91 -11.85
CA GLU A 3 -11.12 -14.08 -10.71
C GLU A 3 -9.59 -13.96 -10.67
N ALA A 4 -8.86 -15.05 -10.94
CA ALA A 4 -7.40 -15.03 -11.03
C ALA A 4 -6.89 -14.24 -12.24
N MET A 5 -7.58 -14.31 -13.38
CA MET A 5 -7.23 -13.51 -14.56
C MET A 5 -7.42 -12.00 -14.31
N ILE A 6 -8.43 -11.61 -13.54
CA ILE A 6 -8.64 -10.21 -13.14
C ILE A 6 -7.45 -9.71 -12.32
N ILE A 7 -7.02 -10.48 -11.31
CA ILE A 7 -5.87 -10.13 -10.47
C ILE A 7 -4.60 -10.00 -11.30
N LEU A 8 -4.32 -10.98 -12.18
CA LEU A 8 -3.15 -10.96 -13.05
C LEU A 8 -3.16 -9.75 -14.00
N ALA A 9 -4.32 -9.45 -14.60
CA ALA A 9 -4.48 -8.30 -15.48
C ALA A 9 -4.28 -6.97 -14.72
N ALA A 10 -4.78 -6.87 -13.48
CA ALA A 10 -4.59 -5.69 -12.65
C ALA A 10 -3.12 -5.48 -12.26
N ILE A 11 -2.43 -6.55 -11.84
CA ILE A 11 -0.98 -6.50 -11.55
C ILE A 11 -0.21 -6.09 -12.80
N ALA A 12 -0.45 -6.74 -13.95
CA ALA A 12 0.24 -6.41 -15.20
C ALA A 12 -0.01 -4.97 -15.65
N PHE A 13 -1.24 -4.49 -15.55
CA PHE A 13 -1.58 -3.10 -15.88
C PHE A 13 -0.88 -2.10 -14.94
N LYS A 14 -0.74 -2.45 -13.66
CA LYS A 14 -0.03 -1.62 -12.68
C LYS A 14 1.48 -1.62 -12.92
N THR A 15 2.09 -2.76 -13.22
CA THR A 15 3.52 -2.85 -13.48
C THR A 15 3.96 -2.09 -14.74
N LEU A 16 3.06 -1.86 -15.71
CA LEU A 16 3.37 -1.04 -16.89
C LEU A 16 3.79 0.39 -16.56
N LEU A 17 3.27 1.00 -15.49
CA LEU A 17 3.66 2.35 -15.07
C LEU A 17 4.55 2.33 -13.81
N PHE A 18 5.21 1.20 -13.54
CA PHE A 18 6.06 1.04 -12.36
C PHE A 18 7.30 1.93 -12.34
N PHE A 19 7.66 2.58 -13.46
CA PHE A 19 8.78 3.53 -13.55
C PHE A 19 8.32 4.96 -13.87
N SER A 20 7.03 5.26 -13.74
CA SER A 20 6.54 6.63 -13.91
C SER A 20 6.90 7.52 -12.72
N TYR A 21 6.62 8.83 -12.87
CA TYR A 21 6.71 9.86 -11.83
C TYR A 21 6.10 9.43 -10.49
N HIS A 22 6.57 10.03 -9.39
CA HIS A 22 6.12 9.84 -8.02
C HIS A 22 5.82 11.18 -7.32
N SER A 23 4.81 11.24 -6.44
CA SER A 23 4.51 12.44 -5.63
C SER A 23 5.52 12.69 -4.52
N THR A 24 5.40 13.89 -3.96
CA THR A 24 5.98 14.30 -2.69
C THR A 24 5.56 13.44 -1.49
N ASP A 25 4.43 12.72 -1.52
CA ASP A 25 3.99 11.92 -0.36
C ASP A 25 4.78 10.61 -0.19
N PHE A 26 5.62 10.24 -1.17
CA PHE A 26 6.66 9.21 -0.95
C PHE A 26 7.47 9.48 0.31
N GLU A 27 7.84 10.74 0.48
CA GLU A 27 8.69 11.17 1.57
C GLU A 27 7.94 11.16 2.91
N VAL A 28 6.64 11.41 2.87
CA VAL A 28 5.73 11.30 4.02
C VAL A 28 5.74 9.87 4.55
N HIS A 29 5.45 8.89 3.68
CA HIS A 29 5.43 7.49 4.06
C HIS A 29 6.83 6.99 4.45
N ARG A 30 7.89 7.46 3.78
CA ARG A 30 9.28 7.12 4.16
C ARG A 30 9.56 7.63 5.57
N ASN A 31 9.08 8.83 5.92
CA ASN A 31 9.19 9.35 7.27
C ASN A 31 8.40 8.55 8.30
N TRP A 32 7.18 8.13 7.97
CA TRP A 32 6.39 7.31 8.88
C TRP A 32 7.04 5.94 9.17
N LEU A 33 7.64 5.31 8.15
CA LEU A 33 8.46 4.10 8.34
C LEU A 33 9.63 4.38 9.30
N ALA A 34 10.36 5.48 9.10
CA ALA A 34 11.48 5.87 9.94
C ALA A 34 11.07 6.16 11.40
N VAL A 35 9.99 6.94 11.60
CA VAL A 35 9.45 7.28 12.92
C VAL A 35 9.04 6.02 13.66
N THR A 36 8.21 5.18 13.04
CA THR A 36 7.67 4.00 13.71
C THR A 36 8.75 2.97 14.04
N TYR A 37 9.78 2.83 13.20
CA TYR A 37 10.90 1.92 13.43
C TYR A 37 11.92 2.43 14.45
N SER A 38 12.29 3.70 14.37
CA SER A 38 13.43 4.25 15.10
C SER A 38 13.06 4.84 16.46
N THR A 39 11.78 4.97 16.77
CA THR A 39 11.30 5.56 18.04
C THR A 39 10.38 4.61 18.81
N PRO A 40 10.37 4.69 20.15
CA PRO A 40 9.40 3.95 20.96
C PRO A 40 7.97 4.43 20.65
N LEU A 41 6.99 3.52 20.85
CA LEU A 41 5.57 3.77 20.58
C LEU A 41 5.03 5.07 21.19
N SER A 42 5.50 5.45 22.39
CA SER A 42 5.08 6.68 23.06
C SER A 42 5.50 7.96 22.35
N GLN A 43 6.45 7.89 21.42
CA GLN A 43 7.02 9.04 20.71
C GLN A 43 6.57 9.13 19.25
N TRP A 44 5.80 8.15 18.75
CA TRP A 44 5.40 8.11 17.34
C TRP A 44 4.72 9.40 16.84
N TYR A 45 3.97 10.09 17.71
CA TYR A 45 3.23 11.30 17.38
C TYR A 45 3.87 12.59 17.93
N GLU A 46 5.03 12.46 18.59
CA GLU A 46 5.80 13.58 19.15
C GLU A 46 7.09 13.83 18.36
N GLU A 47 7.54 12.86 17.55
CA GLU A 47 8.71 13.00 16.68
C GLU A 47 8.46 14.11 15.63
N ALA A 48 9.36 15.10 15.59
CA ALA A 48 9.25 16.27 14.73
C ALA A 48 10.60 16.67 14.06
N THR A 49 11.52 15.72 13.87
CA THR A 49 12.77 15.95 13.13
C THR A 49 12.48 16.36 11.69
N SER A 50 11.47 15.74 11.09
CA SER A 50 10.91 16.13 9.79
C SER A 50 9.62 16.91 9.97
N HIS A 51 9.27 17.72 8.97
CA HIS A 51 7.99 18.41 8.92
C HIS A 51 6.82 17.47 8.56
N TRP A 52 7.11 16.31 7.97
CA TRP A 52 6.13 15.25 7.73
C TRP A 52 5.95 14.37 8.96
N THR A 53 5.30 14.90 9.98
CA THR A 53 4.99 14.16 11.21
C THR A 53 3.99 13.04 10.94
N LEU A 54 3.94 12.04 11.80
CA LEU A 54 2.92 10.99 11.75
C LEU A 54 1.56 11.57 12.19
N ASP A 55 0.60 11.64 11.27
CA ASP A 55 -0.72 12.25 11.49
C ASP A 55 -1.90 11.27 11.28
N TYR A 56 -1.63 10.03 10.86
CA TYR A 56 -2.64 8.98 10.70
C TYR A 56 -2.95 8.23 12.00
N PRO A 57 -4.15 7.62 12.15
CA PRO A 57 -4.53 6.89 13.36
C PRO A 57 -3.61 5.70 13.72
N PRO A 58 -3.61 5.23 14.98
CA PRO A 58 -2.70 4.18 15.47
C PRO A 58 -2.68 2.86 14.68
N LEU A 59 -3.82 2.44 14.10
CA LEU A 59 -3.85 1.24 13.28
C LEU A 59 -2.98 1.38 12.03
N PHE A 60 -3.01 2.54 11.39
CA PHE A 60 -2.19 2.82 10.22
C PHE A 60 -0.71 2.90 10.62
N ALA A 61 -0.40 3.58 11.72
CA ALA A 61 0.96 3.62 12.25
C ALA A 61 1.53 2.22 12.58
N ALA A 62 0.69 1.30 13.06
CA ALA A 62 1.10 -0.09 13.28
C ALA A 62 1.40 -0.84 11.97
N VAL A 63 0.70 -0.51 10.88
CA VAL A 63 1.01 -1.05 9.54
C VAL A 63 2.34 -0.51 9.04
N GLU A 64 2.60 0.79 9.18
CA GLU A 64 3.90 1.39 8.86
C GLU A 64 5.03 0.76 9.69
N TRP A 65 4.84 0.56 10.99
CA TRP A 65 5.79 -0.14 11.85
C TRP A 65 6.11 -1.56 11.35
N PHE A 66 5.07 -2.31 10.95
CA PHE A 66 5.22 -3.66 10.41
C PHE A 66 5.98 -3.65 9.09
N LEU A 67 5.63 -2.76 8.17
CA LEU A 67 6.35 -2.57 6.90
C LEU A 67 7.81 -2.18 7.14
N ALA A 68 8.07 -1.34 8.13
CA ALA A 68 9.41 -0.86 8.44
C ALA A 68 10.36 -1.99 8.88
N GLN A 69 9.83 -3.07 9.47
CA GLN A 69 10.62 -4.27 9.75
C GLN A 69 11.23 -4.86 8.47
N PHE A 70 10.46 -4.92 7.38
CA PHE A 70 10.94 -5.40 6.08
C PHE A 70 11.82 -4.37 5.36
N ALA A 71 11.47 -3.10 5.47
CA ALA A 71 12.25 -1.98 4.93
C ALA A 71 13.70 -2.01 5.43
N SER A 72 13.91 -2.40 6.69
CA SER A 72 15.24 -2.48 7.32
C SER A 72 16.19 -3.44 6.61
N TYR A 73 15.66 -4.47 5.94
CA TYR A 73 16.46 -5.43 5.17
C TYR A 73 16.71 -4.97 3.73
N ILE A 74 15.92 -4.03 3.22
CA ILE A 74 15.95 -3.60 1.80
C ILE A 74 16.79 -2.35 1.62
N ASP A 75 16.55 -1.30 2.42
CA ASP A 75 17.39 -0.09 2.47
C ASP A 75 17.36 0.49 3.88
N PRO A 76 18.31 0.11 4.77
CA PRO A 76 18.35 0.60 6.14
C PRO A 76 18.35 2.13 6.25
N ARG A 77 18.84 2.84 5.22
CA ARG A 77 18.90 4.31 5.21
C ARG A 77 17.52 4.95 5.14
N MET A 78 16.51 4.25 4.63
CA MET A 78 15.14 4.75 4.57
C MET A 78 14.50 4.91 5.96
N LEU A 79 15.08 4.30 6.98
CA LEU A 79 14.59 4.33 8.37
C LEU A 79 15.32 5.36 9.24
N ILE A 80 16.30 6.07 8.68
CA ILE A 80 17.02 7.13 9.39
C ILE A 80 16.13 8.37 9.43
N LEU A 81 15.89 8.88 10.64
CA LEU A 81 15.22 10.16 10.83
C LEU A 81 16.11 11.29 10.29
N SER A 82 15.54 12.09 9.39
CA SER A 82 16.20 13.20 8.75
C SER A 82 15.20 14.32 8.49
N LYS A 83 15.68 15.56 8.60
CA LYS A 83 14.91 16.74 8.21
C LYS A 83 14.76 16.82 6.69
N ASP A 84 15.83 16.47 5.97
CA ASP A 84 15.90 16.53 4.51
C ASP A 84 15.39 15.22 3.89
N PRO A 85 14.77 15.30 2.69
CA PRO A 85 14.24 14.12 2.02
C PRO A 85 15.29 13.06 1.70
N TYR A 86 14.89 11.79 1.78
CA TYR A 86 15.71 10.66 1.36
C TYR A 86 15.00 9.80 0.32
N VAL A 87 15.49 9.88 -0.92
CA VAL A 87 14.98 9.10 -2.04
C VAL A 87 16.07 8.20 -2.61
N SER A 88 15.73 6.92 -2.79
CA SER A 88 16.55 5.94 -3.51
C SER A 88 15.65 5.07 -4.38
N SER A 89 16.21 4.42 -5.40
CA SER A 89 15.45 3.46 -6.21
C SER A 89 14.87 2.33 -5.35
N SER A 90 15.58 1.92 -4.29
CA SER A 90 15.13 0.89 -3.36
C SER A 90 13.92 1.36 -2.54
N VAL A 91 13.91 2.61 -2.07
CA VAL A 91 12.75 3.22 -1.39
C VAL A 91 11.54 3.23 -2.32
N ILE A 92 11.73 3.68 -3.57
CA ILE A 92 10.65 3.78 -4.54
C ILE A 92 10.03 2.41 -4.81
N ILE A 93 10.88 1.41 -5.06
CA ILE A 93 10.45 0.04 -5.32
C ILE A 93 9.73 -0.53 -4.10
N PHE A 94 10.26 -0.30 -2.89
CA PHE A 94 9.68 -0.83 -1.66
C PHE A 94 8.27 -0.31 -1.42
N GLN A 95 8.08 1.01 -1.48
CA GLN A 95 6.77 1.63 -1.25
C GLN A 95 5.75 1.24 -2.33
N ARG A 96 6.17 1.16 -3.60
CA ARG A 96 5.30 0.65 -4.67
C ARG A 96 4.89 -0.80 -4.44
N CYS A 97 5.81 -1.64 -3.99
CA CYS A 97 5.50 -3.03 -3.65
C CYS A 97 4.55 -3.12 -2.45
N SER A 98 4.72 -2.29 -1.42
CA SER A 98 3.82 -2.30 -0.25
C SER A 98 2.41 -1.86 -0.61
N VAL A 99 2.26 -0.86 -1.49
CA VAL A 99 0.94 -0.44 -2.00
C VAL A 99 0.27 -1.57 -2.77
N ILE A 100 0.98 -2.18 -3.73
CA ILE A 100 0.45 -3.33 -4.50
C ILE A 100 0.04 -4.47 -3.55
N PHE A 101 0.85 -4.75 -2.52
CA PHE A 101 0.52 -5.76 -1.52
C PHE A 101 -0.77 -5.44 -0.75
N MET A 102 -0.96 -4.19 -0.30
CA MET A 102 -2.17 -3.76 0.40
C MET A 102 -3.41 -3.83 -0.50
N GLU A 103 -3.28 -3.48 -1.77
CA GLU A 103 -4.37 -3.62 -2.74
C GLU A 103 -4.74 -5.10 -2.98
N LEU A 104 -3.77 -6.01 -3.04
CA LEU A 104 -4.04 -7.45 -3.15
C LEU A 104 -4.75 -7.97 -1.89
N LEU A 105 -4.37 -7.48 -0.71
CA LEU A 105 -5.05 -7.79 0.54
C LEU A 105 -6.50 -7.28 0.53
N LEU A 106 -6.74 -6.07 0.02
CA LEU A 106 -8.08 -5.51 -0.15
C LEU A 106 -8.93 -6.37 -1.11
N ILE A 107 -8.39 -6.75 -2.26
CA ILE A 107 -9.09 -7.61 -3.24
C ILE A 107 -9.41 -8.97 -2.59
N TYR A 108 -8.48 -9.55 -1.83
CA TYR A 108 -8.70 -10.79 -1.10
C TYR A 108 -9.80 -10.65 -0.03
N ALA A 109 -9.82 -9.56 0.72
CA ALA A 109 -10.84 -9.27 1.72
C ALA A 109 -12.24 -9.13 1.07
N VAL A 110 -12.34 -8.38 -0.04
CA VAL A 110 -13.59 -8.24 -0.81
C VAL A 110 -14.06 -9.60 -1.34
N HIS A 111 -13.14 -10.38 -1.92
CA HIS A 111 -13.48 -11.72 -2.41
C HIS A 111 -14.01 -12.63 -1.29
N SER A 112 -13.34 -12.64 -0.13
CA SER A 112 -13.74 -13.43 1.03
C SER A 112 -15.08 -12.99 1.60
N LEU A 113 -15.33 -11.68 1.71
CA LEU A 113 -16.60 -11.12 2.13
C LEU A 113 -17.74 -11.54 1.19
N LEU A 114 -17.53 -11.43 -0.12
CA LEU A 114 -18.56 -11.78 -1.10
C LEU A 114 -18.84 -13.29 -1.12
N LEU A 115 -17.85 -14.14 -0.84
CA LEU A 115 -18.06 -15.56 -0.64
C LEU A 115 -18.97 -15.83 0.57
N SER A 116 -18.73 -15.14 1.68
CA SER A 116 -19.57 -15.27 2.89
C SER A 116 -21.00 -14.76 2.68
N LEU A 117 -21.18 -13.66 1.93
CA LEU A 117 -22.49 -13.03 1.72
C LEU A 117 -23.35 -13.71 0.66
N LEU A 118 -22.77 -14.16 -0.46
CA LEU A 118 -23.54 -14.63 -1.61
C LEU A 118 -23.94 -16.12 -1.53
N GLY A 119 -23.48 -16.86 -0.52
CA GLY A 119 -23.89 -18.25 -0.30
C GLY A 119 -23.50 -19.19 -1.45
N PRO A 120 -24.32 -20.18 -1.84
CA PRO A 120 -23.97 -21.19 -2.83
C PRO A 120 -23.50 -20.58 -4.16
N THR A 121 -22.52 -21.22 -4.80
CA THR A 121 -21.93 -20.77 -6.06
C THR A 121 -22.86 -21.00 -7.25
N THR A 122 -23.88 -20.16 -7.36
CA THR A 122 -24.70 -20.03 -8.57
C THR A 122 -23.92 -19.29 -9.66
N ARG A 123 -24.36 -19.41 -10.92
CA ARG A 123 -23.77 -18.67 -12.04
C ARG A 123 -23.87 -17.16 -11.85
N GLY A 124 -24.99 -16.67 -11.31
CA GLY A 124 -25.19 -15.25 -11.01
C GLY A 124 -24.24 -14.74 -9.92
N ASN A 125 -24.09 -15.48 -8.82
CA ASN A 125 -23.21 -15.09 -7.72
C ASN A 125 -21.72 -15.09 -8.14
N ARG A 126 -21.32 -16.01 -9.03
CA ARG A 126 -19.97 -15.98 -9.63
C ARG A 126 -19.75 -14.75 -10.50
N ALA A 127 -20.72 -14.39 -11.33
CA ALA A 127 -20.63 -13.21 -12.19
C ALA A 127 -20.55 -11.92 -11.34
N LEU A 128 -21.42 -11.79 -10.33
CA LEU A 128 -21.43 -10.65 -9.42
C LEU A 128 -20.08 -10.49 -8.70
N ARG A 129 -19.50 -11.59 -8.19
CA ARG A 129 -18.16 -11.57 -7.57
C ARG A 129 -17.08 -11.10 -8.53
N SER A 130 -17.07 -11.64 -9.74
CA SER A 130 -16.09 -11.27 -10.77
C SER A 130 -16.20 -9.79 -11.15
N VAL A 131 -17.43 -9.27 -11.30
CA VAL A 131 -17.68 -7.85 -11.58
C VAL A 131 -17.22 -6.98 -10.41
N ALA A 132 -17.58 -7.31 -9.18
CA ALA A 132 -17.15 -6.57 -8.01
C ALA A 132 -15.61 -6.53 -7.89
N MET A 133 -14.95 -7.68 -8.02
CA MET A 133 -13.49 -7.75 -8.03
C MET A 133 -12.86 -6.89 -9.13
N ALA A 134 -13.42 -6.91 -10.35
CA ALA A 134 -12.94 -6.07 -11.44
C ALA A 134 -13.11 -4.57 -11.15
N LEU A 135 -14.25 -4.17 -10.58
CA LEU A 135 -14.51 -2.77 -10.22
C LEU A 135 -13.54 -2.25 -9.15
N PHE A 136 -13.17 -3.07 -8.17
CA PHE A 136 -12.14 -2.71 -7.19
C PHE A 136 -10.74 -2.71 -7.81
N ALA A 137 -10.38 -3.75 -8.56
CA ALA A 137 -9.04 -3.91 -9.11
C ALA A 137 -8.68 -2.86 -10.19
N PHE A 138 -9.68 -2.36 -10.92
CA PHE A 138 -9.53 -1.34 -11.96
C PHE A 138 -10.22 -0.02 -11.59
N ASN A 139 -10.42 0.25 -10.30
CA ASN A 139 -10.97 1.52 -9.86
C ASN A 139 -10.01 2.66 -10.24
N PHE A 140 -10.45 3.55 -11.13
CA PHE A 140 -9.63 4.64 -11.64
C PHE A 140 -9.20 5.64 -10.56
N GLY A 141 -10.06 5.86 -9.55
CA GLY A 141 -9.76 6.76 -8.43
C GLY A 141 -8.64 6.21 -7.56
N LEU A 142 -8.77 4.96 -7.10
CA LEU A 142 -7.72 4.28 -6.33
C LEU A 142 -6.41 4.23 -7.12
N PHE A 143 -6.50 3.88 -8.40
CA PHE A 143 -5.35 3.83 -9.29
C PHE A 143 -4.60 5.16 -9.43
N ILE A 144 -5.31 6.29 -9.51
CA ILE A 144 -4.69 7.61 -9.63
C ILE A 144 -4.07 8.02 -8.29
N VAL A 145 -4.84 7.91 -7.20
CA VAL A 145 -4.40 8.33 -5.87
C VAL A 145 -3.17 7.52 -5.46
N ASP A 146 -3.22 6.20 -5.56
CA ASP A 146 -2.16 5.30 -5.09
C ASP A 146 -0.89 5.33 -5.97
N ARG A 147 -0.94 5.92 -7.17
CA ARG A 147 0.24 6.10 -8.05
C ARG A 147 0.75 7.53 -8.12
N ILE A 148 -0.16 8.49 -8.14
CA ILE A 148 0.22 9.89 -8.27
C ILE A 148 0.73 10.32 -6.92
N LEU A 149 0.08 9.93 -5.81
CA LEU A 149 0.43 10.34 -4.46
C LEU A 149 1.48 9.40 -3.81
N LEU A 150 1.71 8.20 -4.36
CA LEU A 150 2.54 7.14 -3.78
C LEU A 150 3.33 6.30 -4.80
#